data_AF-A0A953EMC3-F1
#
_entry.id   AF-A0A953EMC3-F1
#
_cell.length_a   1.000
_cell.length_b   1.000
_cell.length_c   1.000
_cell.angle_alpha   90.00
_cell.angle_beta   90.00
_cell.angle_gamma   90.00
#
_symmetry.space_group_name_H-M   'P 1'
#
loop_
_entity.id
_entity.type
_entity.pdbx_description
1 polymer ?
#
loop_
_entity_poly.entity_id
_entity_poly.type
_entity_poly.pdbx_seq_one_letter_code
_entity_poly.pdbx_strand_id
1 'polypeptide(L)' 'MFGAILVIIALLVVVPVGVLVTGGALAGIIGYFVQKDVDELHEGSELIDLNG' A
#
# COMPACT_ATOMS: atom_id res chain seq x y z
N MET A 1 0.39 22.05 30.55
CA MET A 1 -0.73 21.55 29.71
C MET A 1 -0.32 21.32 28.26
N PHE A 2 0.45 22.21 27.64
CA PHE A 2 0.88 22.09 26.24
C PHE A 2 1.52 20.75 25.86
N GLY A 3 2.48 20.25 26.65
CA GLY A 3 3.12 18.96 26.38
C GLY A 3 2.14 17.77 26.36
N ALA A 4 1.15 17.76 27.25
CA ALA A 4 0.13 16.70 27.27
C ALA A 4 -0.75 16.73 26.02
N ILE A 5 -1.09 17.92 25.50
CA ILE A 5 -1.86 18.08 24.27
C ILE A 5 -1.08 17.50 23.08
N LEU A 6 0.22 17.77 22.98
CA LEU A 6 1.06 17.22 21.91
C LEU A 6 1.11 15.69 21.96
N VAL A 7 1.22 15.10 23.15
CA VAL A 7 1.21 13.64 23.31
C VAL A 7 -0.11 13.04 22.85
N ILE A 8 -1.24 13.66 23.21
CA ILE A 8 -2.57 13.20 22.78
C ILE A 8 -2.69 13.23 21.25
N ILE A 9 -2.26 14.33 20.61
CA ILE A 9 -2.29 14.46 19.15
C ILE A 9 -1.40 13.41 18.49
N ALA A 10 -0.19 13.20 19.02
CA ALA A 10 0.73 12.21 18.49
C ALA A 10 0.12 10.80 18.51
N LEU A 11 -0.43 10.39 19.66
CA LEU A 11 -0.96 9.04 19.84
C LEU A 11 -2.29 8.79 19.14
N LEU A 12 -3.20 9.76 19.14
CA LEU A 12 -4.56 9.56 18.62
C LEU A 12 -4.71 9.93 17.15
N VAL A 13 -3.79 10.72 16.58
CA VAL A 13 -3.92 11.19 15.19
C VAL A 13 -2.69 10.80 14.38
N VAL A 14 -1.50 11.23 14.80
CA VAL A 14 -0.29 11.07 13.97
C VAL A 14 0.09 9.61 13.80
N VAL A 15 0.12 8.83 14.89
CA VAL A 15 0.45 7.41 14.83
C VAL A 15 -0.56 6.61 14.00
N PRO A 16 -1.89 6.65 14.25
CA PRO A 16 -2.82 5.83 13.47
C PRO A 16 -2.87 6.22 12.00
N VAL A 17 -2.89 7.52 11.68
CA VAL A 17 -2.88 7.98 10.28
C VAL A 17 -1.56 7.60 9.61
N GLY A 18 -0.43 7.79 10.30
CA GLY A 18 0.89 7.44 9.78
C GLY A 18 0.99 5.95 9.47
N VAL A 19 0.54 5.07 10.37
CA VAL A 19 0.54 3.61 10.15
C VAL A 19 -0.34 3.21 8.97
N LEU A 20 -1.55 3.76 8.85
CA LEU A 20 -2.46 3.43 7.75
C LEU A 20 -1.90 3.88 6.38
N VAL A 21 -1.40 5.11 6.30
CA VAL A 21 -0.85 5.67 5.05
C VAL A 21 0.42 4.93 4.64
N THR A 22 1.36 4.71 5.58
CA THR A 22 2.61 4.02 5.29
C THR A 22 2.37 2.55 4.93
N GLY A 23 1.47 1.86 5.63
CA GLY A 23 1.08 0.49 5.30
C GLY A 23 0.47 0.37 3.91
N GLY A 24 -0.47 1.25 3.55
CA GLY A 24 -1.06 1.29 2.22
C GLY A 24 -0.05 1.62 1.12
N ALA A 25 0.82 2.60 1.36
CA ALA A 25 1.88 2.98 0.41
C ALA A 25 2.86 1.82 0.16
N LEU A 26 3.34 1.17 1.23
CA LEU A 26 4.24 0.02 1.11
C LEU A 26 3.56 -1.16 0.39
N ALA A 27 2.32 -1.47 0.75
CA ALA A 27 1.55 -2.52 0.07
C ALA A 27 1.35 -2.21 -1.42
N GLY A 28 1.07 -0.96 -1.78
CA GLY A 28 0.95 -0.53 -3.17
C GLY A 28 2.26 -0.66 -3.96
N ILE A 29 3.40 -0.27 -3.35
CA ILE A 29 4.72 -0.43 -3.96
C ILE A 29 5.01 -1.91 -4.22
N ILE A 30 4.82 -2.76 -3.21
CA ILE A 30 5.05 -4.20 -3.34
C ILE A 30 4.12 -4.80 -4.40
N GLY A 31 2.82 -4.48 -4.34
CA GLY A 31 1.83 -4.95 -5.30
C GLY A 31 2.17 -4.59 -6.74
N TYR A 32 2.63 -3.36 -6.98
CA TYR A 32 3.07 -2.91 -8.30
C TYR A 32 4.23 -3.75 -8.86
N PHE A 33 5.29 -3.96 -8.05
CA PHE A 33 6.44 -4.73 -8.51
C PHE A 33 6.10 -6.20 -8.73
N VAL A 34 5.28 -6.80 -7.85
CA VAL A 34 4.78 -8.17 -8.03
C VAL A 34 3.94 -8.29 -9.29
N GLN A 35 3.04 -7.34 -9.54
CA GLN A 35 2.23 -7.33 -10.76
C GLN A 35 3.12 -7.24 -12.01
N LYS A 36 4.08 -6.31 -12.03
CA LYS A 36 5.01 -6.15 -13.16
C LYS A 36 5.83 -7.42 -13.43
N ASP A 37 6.23 -8.14 -12.38
CA ASP A 37 6.97 -9.41 -12.49
C ASP A 37 6.08 -10.53 -13.06
N VAL A 38 4.84 -10.64 -12.58
CA VAL A 38 3.87 -11.61 -13.11
C VAL A 38 3.56 -11.36 -14.57
N ASP A 39 3.33 -10.09 -14.97
CA ASP A 39 3.03 -9.71 -16.34
C ASP A 39 4.19 -10.06 -17.29
N GLU A 40 5.45 -9.83 -16.87
CA GLU A 40 6.65 -10.17 -17.66
C GLU A 40 6.86 -11.68 -17.78
N LEU A 41 6.62 -12.44 -16.71
CA LEU A 41 6.81 -13.89 -16.69
C LEU A 41 5.70 -14.66 -17.44
N HIS A 42 4.52 -14.06 -17.59
CA HIS A 42 3.34 -14.71 -18.18
C HIS A 42 2.81 -13.96 -19.40
N GLU A 43 3.68 -13.22 -20.10
CA GLU A 43 3.34 -12.52 -21.34
C GLU A 43 2.75 -13.50 -22.36
N GLY A 44 1.51 -13.26 -22.80
CA GLY A 44 0.77 -14.16 -23.70
C GLY A 44 0.00 -15.32 -23.03
N SER A 45 0.02 -15.42 -21.69
CA SER A 45 -0.85 -16.32 -20.91
C SER A 45 -2.21 -15.70 -20.57
N GLU A 46 -2.52 -14.55 -21.16
CA GLU A 46 -3.70 -13.76 -20.87
C GLU A 46 -4.98 -14.51 -21.28
N LEU A 47 -5.94 -14.65 -20.35
CA LEU A 47 -7.23 -15.26 -20.63
C LEU A 47 -8.07 -14.49 -21.67
N ILE A 48 -7.68 -13.25 -21.99
CA ILE A 48 -8.37 -12.43 -23.00
C ILE A 48 -8.33 -13.06 -24.40
N ASP A 49 -7.27 -13.80 -24.73
CA ASP A 49 -7.13 -14.52 -26.00
C ASP A 49 -7.95 -15.83 -26.05
N LEU A 50 -8.36 -16.36 -24.89
CA LEU A 50 -9.15 -17.59 -24.77
C LEU A 50 -10.67 -17.34 -24.65
N ASN A 51 -11.08 -16.07 -24.56
CA ASN A 51 -12.48 -15.65 -24.40
C ASN A 51 -13.15 -15.24 -25.74
N GLY A 52 -12.54 -15.62 -26.88
CA GLY A 52 -13.09 -15.46 -28.24
C GLY A 52 -14.09 -16.53 -28.63
#